data_AF-E7G3M6-F1
#
_entry.id   AF-E7G3M6-F1
#
_cell.length_a   1.000
_cell.length_b   1.000
_cell.length_c   1.000
_cell.angle_alpha   90.00
_cell.angle_beta   90.00
_cell.angle_gamma   90.00
#
_symmetry.space_group_name_H-M   'P 1'
#
loop_
_entity.id
_entity.type
_entity.pdbx_description
1 polymer ?
#
loop_
_entity_poly.entity_id
_entity_poly.type
_entity_poly.pdbx_seq_one_letter_code
_entity_poly.pdbx_strand_id
1 'polypeptide(L)'
;MAISPTKKNESAPVKMRRVGLFEISENTQIVPARGLLAGVNDIGQFIVNMKKNVQLGEKPEVEWIIDQICNHCGGKLQHKQGLSTCPYCNWALHIESLTYLNGVAKKPLRYQIEGRALRVQTSIDMRNPYQSSFKGDFKIRYFNHACLLIEAGGAKLITDPWLVGPSFLGSGYLEKPSCREAVRALMEADFIFISSNRSSCLHPQTLSLLPKDKPFIVGNFASKSVEKSLRSLGFINIYPLEFQEIYEFSAFFQFSVFAAGDGLEDSGLYVCLSGHDVIINAYGNYLNTFNLPSDLTLLCLPFSGGTSGFPFCMQTEKATQTTLHNQRLEGFKYQLETLLTLSKPAYVMPIATPYFQDSPRDSAIKELNTKNPFKEGKQICDIYSRSHSEQAVKWLNPDETLTLEFKTADLVQWREDIHLLRKEKPQEFVDFYTRQFNYDPKQLITHLQGAKYKAKEIVTFVPTSEDFERVVAPIVQANFETQEFKIIPVRLIIKELKGHRVLILRVRREILACVMANHLPFEEMVRGFHCRIERSPDAYEANFWHHFSHVYIAPQPYSISLKAK
;
A
#
# COMPACT_ATOMS: atom_id res chain seq x y z
N MET A 1 33.10 28.49 13.75
CA MET A 1 33.95 27.61 14.59
C MET A 1 33.79 26.19 14.08
N ALA A 2 34.88 25.60 13.59
CA ALA A 2 34.89 24.22 13.08
C ALA A 2 34.72 23.25 14.25
N ILE A 3 33.65 22.47 14.23
CA ILE A 3 33.41 21.37 15.18
C ILE A 3 34.18 20.17 14.64
N SER A 4 35.22 19.76 15.36
CA SER A 4 35.96 18.52 15.09
C SER A 4 35.02 17.32 15.19
N PRO A 5 35.09 16.33 14.28
CA PRO A 5 34.30 15.11 14.42
C PRO A 5 34.83 14.35 15.63
N THR A 6 33.99 14.21 16.66
CA THR A 6 34.20 13.23 17.72
C THR A 6 34.29 11.85 17.08
N LYS A 7 35.36 11.11 17.42
CA LYS A 7 35.62 9.73 16.98
C LYS A 7 34.32 8.91 17.05
N LYS A 8 33.85 8.43 15.90
CA LYS A 8 32.82 7.39 15.84
C LYS A 8 33.36 6.19 16.62
N ASN A 9 32.63 5.75 17.64
CA ASN A 9 32.75 4.37 18.10
C ASN A 9 32.36 3.52 16.88
N GLU A 10 33.34 2.92 16.21
CA GLU A 10 33.09 1.91 15.17
C GLU A 10 32.57 0.66 15.86
N SER A 11 31.27 0.63 16.17
CA SER A 11 30.57 -0.61 16.46
C SER A 11 30.65 -1.51 15.22
N ALA A 12 30.90 -2.80 15.43
CA ALA A 12 30.90 -3.77 14.34
C ALA A 12 29.58 -3.68 13.54
N PRO A 13 29.61 -3.85 12.21
CA PRO A 13 28.41 -3.73 11.40
C PRO A 13 27.35 -4.74 11.85
N VAL A 14 26.11 -4.27 12.03
CA VAL A 14 24.97 -5.10 12.40
C VAL A 14 24.75 -6.14 11.29
N LYS A 15 24.82 -7.43 11.64
CA LYS A 15 24.63 -8.53 10.69
C LYS A 15 23.17 -8.98 10.70
N MET A 16 22.62 -9.21 9.51
CA MET A 16 21.30 -9.80 9.33
C MET A 16 21.42 -11.30 9.07
N ARG A 17 20.61 -12.13 9.74
CA ARG A 17 20.52 -13.57 9.49
C ARG A 17 19.08 -14.04 9.38
N ARG A 18 18.83 -15.06 8.55
CA ARG A 18 17.55 -15.79 8.51
C ARG A 18 17.50 -16.76 9.70
N VAL A 19 16.37 -16.79 10.40
CA VAL A 19 16.13 -17.63 11.57
C VAL A 19 15.20 -18.79 11.24
N GLY A 20 14.08 -18.54 10.54
CA GLY A 20 13.14 -19.59 10.19
C GLY A 20 11.79 -19.08 9.69
N LEU A 21 10.74 -19.87 9.90
CA LEU A 21 9.36 -19.54 9.55
C LEU A 21 8.53 -19.33 10.82
N PHE A 22 7.38 -18.68 10.69
CA PHE A 22 6.36 -18.66 11.73
C PHE A 22 5.79 -20.06 11.97
N GLU A 23 5.38 -20.32 13.21
CA GLU A 23 4.48 -21.42 13.51
C GLU A 23 3.06 -21.03 13.09
N ILE A 24 2.41 -21.97 12.40
CA ILE A 24 1.10 -21.80 11.79
C ILE A 24 0.21 -22.92 12.30
N SER A 25 -0.93 -22.57 12.91
CA SER A 25 -2.00 -23.53 13.22
C SER A 25 -3.27 -23.20 12.43
N GLU A 26 -3.77 -24.18 11.68
CA GLU A 26 -5.02 -24.05 10.93
C GLU A 26 -6.21 -24.12 11.88
N ASN A 27 -7.04 -23.07 11.87
CA ASN A 27 -8.33 -23.08 12.54
C ASN A 27 -9.42 -23.64 11.63
N THR A 28 -10.41 -24.28 12.25
CA THR A 28 -11.59 -24.76 11.55
C THR A 28 -12.87 -24.23 12.18
N GLN A 29 -13.87 -23.94 11.36
CA GLN A 29 -15.21 -23.61 11.81
C GLN A 29 -16.22 -24.61 11.27
N ILE A 30 -17.17 -24.99 12.12
CA ILE A 30 -18.25 -25.90 11.75
C ILE A 30 -19.40 -25.08 11.16
N VAL A 31 -19.78 -25.40 9.93
CA VAL A 31 -20.94 -24.85 9.24
C VAL A 31 -22.02 -25.93 9.14
N PRO A 32 -23.18 -25.76 9.80
CA PRO A 32 -24.25 -26.74 9.72
C PRO A 32 -24.87 -26.73 8.32
N ALA A 33 -24.99 -27.89 7.68
CA ALA A 33 -25.64 -28.00 6.37
C ALA A 33 -27.17 -28.04 6.46
N ARG A 34 -27.73 -28.13 7.68
CA ARG A 34 -29.18 -28.16 7.91
C ARG A 34 -29.79 -26.82 7.48
N GLY A 35 -30.74 -26.86 6.56
CA GLY A 35 -31.45 -25.68 6.07
C GLY A 35 -30.80 -25.00 4.88
N LEU A 36 -29.63 -25.48 4.41
CA LEU A 36 -29.06 -25.03 3.14
C LEU A 36 -29.84 -25.65 1.98
N LEU A 37 -30.21 -24.81 1.02
CA LEU A 37 -30.93 -25.19 -0.19
C LEU A 37 -29.97 -25.41 -1.36
N ALA A 38 -30.40 -26.11 -2.41
CA ALA A 38 -29.67 -26.19 -3.67
C ALA A 38 -29.36 -24.78 -4.20
N GLY A 39 -28.14 -24.57 -4.67
CA GLY A 39 -27.62 -23.27 -5.08
C GLY A 39 -26.91 -22.52 -3.95
N VAL A 40 -26.87 -21.20 -4.07
CA VAL A 40 -26.06 -20.30 -3.23
C VAL A 40 -26.77 -19.94 -1.93
N ASN A 41 -26.09 -20.09 -0.80
CA ASN A 41 -26.57 -19.78 0.54
C ASN A 41 -25.57 -18.92 1.30
N ASP A 42 -26.06 -17.90 2.01
CA ASP A 42 -25.28 -17.11 2.96
C ASP A 42 -25.44 -17.69 4.38
N ILE A 43 -24.33 -18.07 5.03
CA ILE A 43 -24.34 -18.66 6.38
C ILE A 43 -23.16 -18.18 7.22
N GLY A 44 -23.45 -17.43 8.28
CA GLY A 44 -22.43 -16.86 9.16
C GLY A 44 -21.49 -15.92 8.39
N GLN A 45 -20.22 -16.31 8.28
CA GLN A 45 -19.19 -15.59 7.51
C GLN A 45 -18.88 -16.21 6.15
N PHE A 46 -19.66 -17.20 5.71
CA PHE A 46 -19.43 -17.96 4.49
C PHE A 46 -20.55 -17.79 3.48
N ILE A 47 -20.19 -18.02 2.22
CA ILE A 47 -21.13 -18.25 1.12
C ILE A 47 -20.87 -19.68 0.63
N VAL A 48 -21.93 -20.50 0.58
CA VAL A 48 -21.86 -21.92 0.23
C VAL A 48 -22.75 -22.19 -0.97
N ASN A 49 -22.23 -22.83 -2.00
CA ASN A 49 -23.01 -23.31 -3.13
C ASN A 49 -23.23 -24.83 -3.01
N MET A 50 -24.48 -25.23 -2.83
CA MET A 50 -24.89 -26.62 -2.66
C MET A 50 -25.32 -27.20 -4.00
N LYS A 51 -24.85 -28.40 -4.34
CA LYS A 51 -25.27 -29.10 -5.57
C LYS A 51 -26.73 -29.53 -5.53
N LYS A 52 -27.26 -29.81 -4.34
CA LYS A 52 -28.63 -30.28 -4.12
C LYS A 52 -29.14 -29.92 -2.73
N ASN A 53 -30.46 -30.01 -2.54
CA ASN A 53 -31.09 -29.93 -1.22
C ASN A 53 -30.63 -31.12 -0.35
N VAL A 54 -30.27 -30.87 0.91
CA VAL A 54 -29.86 -31.93 1.83
C VAL A 54 -31.11 -32.53 2.49
N GLN A 55 -31.48 -33.76 2.11
CA GLN A 55 -32.61 -34.47 2.75
C GLN A 55 -32.21 -35.09 4.09
N LEU A 56 -33.21 -35.52 4.88
CA LEU A 56 -32.98 -36.16 6.17
C LEU A 56 -32.24 -37.49 5.98
N GLY A 57 -31.03 -37.61 6.54
CA GLY A 57 -30.18 -38.80 6.42
C GLY A 57 -29.14 -38.73 5.31
N GLU A 58 -29.18 -37.70 4.45
CA GLU A 58 -28.20 -37.51 3.39
C GLU A 58 -26.99 -36.68 3.84
N LYS A 59 -25.83 -36.95 3.23
CA LYS A 59 -24.65 -36.09 3.36
C LYS A 59 -24.79 -34.86 2.45
N PRO A 60 -24.26 -33.70 2.87
CA PRO A 60 -24.23 -32.52 2.02
C PRO A 60 -23.35 -32.75 0.79
N GLU A 61 -23.78 -32.22 -0.35
CA GLU A 61 -22.97 -32.13 -1.57
C GLU A 61 -22.73 -30.65 -1.88
N VAL A 62 -21.50 -30.20 -1.71
CA VAL A 62 -21.09 -28.81 -1.86
C VAL A 62 -20.27 -28.67 -3.13
N GLU A 63 -20.58 -27.67 -3.95
CA GLU A 63 -19.79 -27.33 -5.13
C GLU A 63 -18.55 -26.52 -4.72
N TRP A 64 -18.77 -25.46 -3.95
CA TRP A 64 -17.71 -24.64 -3.37
C TRP A 64 -18.21 -23.91 -2.12
N ILE A 65 -17.26 -23.45 -1.32
CA ILE A 65 -17.47 -22.58 -0.17
C ILE A 65 -16.41 -21.49 -0.18
N ILE A 66 -16.81 -20.25 0.11
CA ILE A 66 -15.91 -19.09 0.24
C ILE A 66 -16.22 -18.32 1.52
N ASP A 67 -15.25 -17.55 2.02
CA ASP A 67 -15.52 -16.50 3.01
C ASP A 67 -16.22 -15.28 2.36
N GLN A 68 -16.82 -14.44 3.19
CA GLN A 68 -17.39 -13.14 2.79
C GLN A 68 -16.36 -12.00 2.79
N ILE A 69 -15.05 -12.28 2.80
CA ILE A 69 -14.01 -11.24 2.84
C ILE A 69 -13.67 -10.81 1.40
N CYS A 70 -13.65 -9.51 1.16
CA CYS A 70 -13.23 -8.94 -0.11
C CYS A 70 -11.71 -9.07 -0.26
N ASN A 71 -11.26 -9.71 -1.34
CA ASN A 71 -9.83 -9.90 -1.60
C ASN A 71 -9.06 -8.59 -1.84
N HIS A 72 -9.73 -7.46 -2.06
CA HIS A 72 -9.06 -6.18 -2.30
C HIS A 72 -8.77 -5.40 -1.01
N CYS A 73 -9.68 -5.36 -0.05
CA CYS A 73 -9.51 -4.50 1.13
C CYS A 73 -9.87 -5.18 2.46
N GLY A 74 -10.22 -6.45 2.45
CA GLY A 74 -10.65 -7.17 3.65
C GLY A 74 -12.09 -6.83 4.09
N GLY A 75 -12.82 -6.01 3.33
CA GLY A 75 -14.21 -5.63 3.64
C GLY A 75 -15.20 -6.78 3.46
N LYS A 76 -16.32 -6.75 4.20
CA LYS A 76 -17.38 -7.76 4.04
C LYS A 76 -18.13 -7.61 2.70
N LEU A 77 -18.17 -8.68 1.92
CA LEU A 77 -18.95 -8.81 0.69
C LEU A 77 -20.44 -8.96 1.01
N GLN A 78 -21.25 -8.24 0.25
CA GLN A 78 -22.71 -8.28 0.34
C GLN A 78 -23.26 -8.95 -0.93
N HIS A 79 -23.87 -10.11 -0.76
CA HIS A 79 -24.43 -10.89 -1.86
C HIS A 79 -25.82 -10.39 -2.25
N LYS A 80 -26.01 -10.07 -3.53
CA LYS A 80 -27.30 -9.70 -4.11
C LYS A 80 -27.39 -10.17 -5.56
N GLN A 81 -28.37 -11.03 -5.86
CA GLN A 81 -28.72 -11.43 -7.24
C GLN A 81 -27.53 -11.98 -8.06
N GLY A 82 -26.75 -12.91 -7.51
CA GLY A 82 -25.63 -13.56 -8.22
C GLY A 82 -24.34 -12.72 -8.29
N LEU A 83 -24.35 -11.50 -7.75
CA LEU A 83 -23.19 -10.64 -7.61
C LEU A 83 -22.94 -10.34 -6.13
N SER A 84 -21.68 -10.40 -5.69
CA SER A 84 -21.28 -9.99 -4.34
C SER A 84 -20.40 -8.76 -4.39
N THR A 85 -20.83 -7.66 -3.79
CA THR A 85 -20.13 -6.36 -3.83
C THR A 85 -19.54 -5.98 -2.48
N CYS A 86 -18.37 -5.34 -2.48
CA CYS A 86 -17.80 -4.75 -1.27
C CYS A 86 -18.27 -3.29 -1.14
N PRO A 87 -18.91 -2.87 -0.04
CA PRO A 87 -19.42 -1.51 0.12
C PRO A 87 -18.32 -0.44 0.26
N TYR A 88 -17.09 -0.86 0.57
CA TYR A 88 -15.97 0.07 0.83
C TYR A 88 -15.07 0.30 -0.39
N CYS A 89 -15.06 -0.60 -1.37
CA CYS A 89 -14.22 -0.48 -2.55
C CYS A 89 -14.94 -0.79 -3.87
N ASN A 90 -16.21 -1.21 -3.82
CA ASN A 90 -17.07 -1.53 -4.95
C ASN A 90 -16.54 -2.61 -5.90
N TRP A 91 -15.56 -3.41 -5.46
CA TRP A 91 -15.22 -4.64 -6.15
C TRP A 91 -16.42 -5.58 -6.12
N ALA A 92 -16.74 -6.14 -7.28
CA ALA A 92 -17.88 -7.01 -7.46
C ALA A 92 -17.44 -8.38 -7.97
N LEU A 93 -17.89 -9.43 -7.29
CA LEU A 93 -17.60 -10.84 -7.53
C LEU A 93 -18.80 -11.50 -8.18
N HIS A 94 -18.62 -12.08 -9.38
CA HIS A 94 -19.61 -12.99 -9.93
C HIS A 94 -19.58 -14.29 -9.15
N ILE A 95 -20.69 -14.61 -8.48
CA ILE A 95 -20.74 -15.76 -7.58
C ILE A 95 -20.66 -17.09 -8.33
N GLU A 96 -21.24 -17.17 -9.53
CA GLU A 96 -21.22 -18.40 -10.34
C GLU A 96 -19.80 -18.78 -10.78
N SER A 97 -19.01 -17.81 -11.21
CA SER A 97 -17.64 -18.03 -11.72
C SER A 97 -16.55 -17.82 -10.66
N LEU A 98 -16.91 -17.34 -9.47
CA LEU A 98 -15.99 -16.87 -8.43
C LEU A 98 -14.93 -15.91 -8.96
N THR A 99 -15.28 -15.07 -9.93
CA THR A 99 -14.36 -14.14 -10.58
C THR A 99 -14.86 -12.70 -10.42
N TYR A 100 -13.99 -11.83 -9.91
CA TYR A 100 -14.26 -10.40 -9.83
C TYR A 100 -14.36 -9.78 -11.23
N LEU A 101 -15.09 -8.68 -11.39
CA LEU A 101 -15.23 -7.96 -12.68
C LEU A 101 -13.90 -7.55 -13.32
N ASN A 102 -12.85 -7.39 -12.52
CA ASN A 102 -11.51 -7.10 -13.00
C ASN A 102 -10.72 -8.35 -13.47
N GLY A 103 -11.28 -9.55 -13.33
CA GLY A 103 -10.68 -10.83 -13.74
C GLY A 103 -9.97 -11.60 -12.62
N VAL A 104 -9.87 -11.05 -11.41
CA VAL A 104 -9.24 -11.74 -10.28
C VAL A 104 -10.16 -12.87 -9.77
N ALA A 105 -9.64 -14.08 -9.59
CA ALA A 105 -10.41 -15.20 -9.06
C ALA A 105 -10.39 -15.22 -7.52
N LYS A 106 -11.55 -15.47 -6.89
CA LYS A 106 -11.65 -15.79 -5.46
C LYS A 106 -11.54 -17.30 -5.29
N LYS A 107 -10.57 -17.74 -4.49
CA LYS A 107 -10.31 -19.17 -4.26
C LYS A 107 -11.31 -19.74 -3.25
N PRO A 108 -11.93 -20.90 -3.52
CA PRO A 108 -12.69 -21.64 -2.52
C PRO A 108 -11.85 -22.00 -1.29
N LEU A 109 -12.49 -22.00 -0.13
CA LEU A 109 -11.93 -22.54 1.11
C LEU A 109 -11.92 -24.06 1.06
N ARG A 110 -10.93 -24.65 1.74
CA ARG A 110 -10.87 -26.10 1.96
C ARG A 110 -11.83 -26.49 3.08
N TYR A 111 -12.46 -27.64 2.96
CA TYR A 111 -13.38 -28.15 3.96
C TYR A 111 -13.43 -29.68 3.97
N GLN A 112 -13.94 -30.24 5.06
CA GLN A 112 -14.26 -31.66 5.21
C GLN A 112 -15.73 -31.81 5.60
N ILE A 113 -16.37 -32.92 5.18
CA ILE A 113 -17.75 -33.22 5.54
C ILE A 113 -17.76 -34.13 6.77
N GLU A 114 -18.33 -33.64 7.87
CA GLU A 114 -18.46 -34.36 9.13
C GLU A 114 -19.96 -34.55 9.44
N GLY A 115 -20.51 -35.71 9.05
CA GLY A 115 -21.94 -35.98 9.17
C GLY A 115 -22.79 -35.03 8.31
N ARG A 116 -23.50 -34.09 8.95
CA ARG A 116 -24.32 -33.05 8.31
C ARG A 116 -23.73 -31.64 8.45
N ALA A 117 -22.44 -31.53 8.71
CA ALA A 117 -21.75 -30.26 8.81
C ALA A 117 -20.52 -30.23 7.90
N LEU A 118 -20.12 -29.02 7.55
CA LEU A 118 -18.87 -28.74 6.85
C LEU A 118 -17.89 -28.21 7.90
N ARG A 119 -16.77 -28.89 8.08
CA ARG A 119 -15.62 -28.38 8.83
C ARG A 119 -14.74 -27.60 7.87
N VAL A 120 -14.85 -26.28 7.91
CA VAL A 120 -14.23 -25.35 6.96
C VAL A 120 -12.93 -24.82 7.54
N GLN A 121 -11.84 -24.83 6.77
CA GLN A 121 -10.58 -24.20 7.16
C GLN A 121 -10.72 -22.68 7.02
N THR A 122 -10.42 -21.92 8.10
CA THR A 122 -10.65 -20.48 8.17
C THR A 122 -9.36 -19.69 8.27
N SER A 123 -9.01 -19.23 9.48
CA SER A 123 -7.79 -18.48 9.75
C SER A 123 -6.65 -19.43 10.08
N ILE A 124 -5.46 -18.89 9.93
CA ILE A 124 -4.25 -19.48 10.47
C ILE A 124 -3.89 -18.60 11.67
N ASP A 125 -3.64 -19.20 12.83
CA ASP A 125 -2.94 -18.46 13.88
C ASP A 125 -1.45 -18.48 13.56
N MET A 126 -0.84 -17.31 13.58
CA MET A 126 0.57 -17.13 13.26
C MET A 126 1.32 -16.69 14.52
N ARG A 127 2.39 -17.40 14.87
CA ARG A 127 3.24 -17.08 16.03
C ARG A 127 4.71 -17.16 15.65
N ASN A 128 5.51 -16.28 16.23
CA ASN A 128 6.96 -16.32 16.08
C ASN A 128 7.55 -17.27 17.14
N PRO A 129 8.06 -18.46 16.76
CA PRO A 129 8.60 -19.41 17.72
C PRO A 129 9.97 -19.03 18.27
N TYR A 130 10.61 -18.02 17.66
CA TYR A 130 11.93 -17.52 18.05
C TYR A 130 11.85 -16.30 18.97
N GLN A 131 10.63 -15.83 19.28
CA GLN A 131 10.39 -14.75 20.22
C GLN A 131 10.97 -15.09 21.59
N SER A 132 11.73 -14.16 22.16
CA SER A 132 12.23 -14.30 23.52
C SER A 132 11.09 -14.28 24.53
N SER A 133 11.13 -15.16 25.53
CA SER A 133 10.21 -15.13 26.67
C SER A 133 10.44 -13.91 27.57
N PHE A 134 11.60 -13.26 27.47
CA PHE A 134 11.92 -12.03 28.18
C PHE A 134 11.52 -10.80 27.37
N LYS A 135 10.70 -9.94 27.97
CA LYS A 135 10.31 -8.63 27.42
C LYS A 135 11.23 -7.53 27.94
N GLY A 136 12.09 -7.01 27.07
CA GLY A 136 12.98 -5.87 27.32
C GLY A 136 12.49 -4.60 26.62
N ASP A 137 13.33 -3.57 26.65
CA ASP A 137 12.94 -2.24 26.17
C ASP A 137 13.16 -2.09 24.65
N PHE A 138 12.32 -1.27 24.01
CA PHE A 138 12.54 -0.77 22.64
C PHE A 138 12.00 0.65 22.49
N LYS A 139 12.51 1.38 21.50
CA LYS A 139 12.10 2.75 21.21
C LYS A 139 11.50 2.89 19.81
N ILE A 140 10.46 3.71 19.71
CA ILE A 140 9.90 4.16 18.45
C ILE A 140 9.77 5.69 18.46
N ARG A 141 10.16 6.31 17.36
CA ARG A 141 9.91 7.73 17.11
C ARG A 141 9.31 7.91 15.72
N TYR A 142 8.16 8.57 15.66
CA TYR A 142 7.57 9.01 14.40
C TYR A 142 8.32 10.24 13.89
N PHE A 143 8.54 10.36 12.57
CA PHE A 143 9.09 11.57 11.97
C PHE A 143 8.08 12.25 11.06
N ASN A 144 7.67 11.59 9.99
CA ASN A 144 6.71 12.16 9.06
C ASN A 144 6.06 11.06 8.23
N HIS A 145 4.80 11.23 7.86
CA HIS A 145 4.09 10.30 7.00
C HIS A 145 4.16 8.83 7.48
N ALA A 146 4.98 7.98 6.85
CA ALA A 146 5.21 6.58 7.22
C ALA A 146 6.62 6.32 7.80
N CYS A 147 7.39 7.40 8.03
CA CYS A 147 8.75 7.36 8.50
C CYS A 147 8.82 7.19 10.02
N LEU A 148 9.20 5.99 10.46
CA LEU A 148 9.45 5.67 11.86
C LEU A 148 10.93 5.33 12.05
N LEU A 149 11.52 5.76 13.16
CA LEU A 149 12.75 5.20 13.71
C LEU A 149 12.39 4.15 14.76
N ILE A 150 13.02 3.00 14.67
CA ILE A 150 12.86 1.86 15.57
C ILE A 150 14.23 1.48 16.12
N GLU A 151 14.37 1.43 17.44
CA GLU A 151 15.62 1.06 18.10
C GLU A 151 15.37 -0.07 19.11
N ALA A 152 16.06 -1.19 18.94
CA ALA A 152 16.02 -2.33 19.86
C ALA A 152 17.32 -3.13 19.76
N GLY A 153 17.77 -3.73 20.87
CA GLY A 153 18.93 -4.64 20.85
C GLY A 153 20.21 -4.05 20.26
N GLY A 154 20.38 -2.72 20.31
CA GLY A 154 21.53 -2.01 19.73
C GLY A 154 21.46 -1.76 18.22
N ALA A 155 20.36 -2.11 17.54
CA ALA A 155 20.14 -1.87 16.12
C ALA A 155 19.10 -0.77 15.87
N LYS A 156 19.27 -0.02 14.78
CA LYS A 156 18.38 1.06 14.33
C LYS A 156 17.83 0.79 12.94
N LEU A 157 16.51 0.80 12.82
CA LEU A 157 15.80 0.64 11.55
C LEU A 157 14.94 1.87 11.27
N ILE A 158 14.97 2.37 10.04
CA ILE A 158 13.98 3.36 9.55
C ILE A 158 13.06 2.75 8.50
N THR A 159 11.77 3.08 8.57
CA THR A 159 10.77 2.68 7.57
C THR A 159 10.46 3.84 6.62
N ASP A 160 10.21 3.56 5.33
CA ASP A 160 9.58 4.46 4.35
C ASP A 160 9.94 5.97 4.46
N PRO A 161 11.21 6.35 4.23
CA PRO A 161 11.70 7.68 4.54
C PRO A 161 11.30 8.74 3.51
N TRP A 162 10.19 9.45 3.77
CA TRP A 162 9.83 10.68 3.08
C TRP A 162 9.98 11.88 4.01
N LEU A 163 11.08 12.62 3.86
CA LEU A 163 11.47 13.70 4.77
C LEU A 163 11.58 15.09 4.11
N VAL A 164 11.89 15.13 2.81
CA VAL A 164 12.10 16.36 2.04
C VAL A 164 11.45 16.24 0.67
N GLY A 165 11.02 17.36 0.09
CA GLY A 165 10.50 17.39 -1.27
C GLY A 165 9.09 16.79 -1.42
N PRO A 166 8.43 17.01 -2.56
CA PRO A 166 7.12 16.42 -2.82
C PRO A 166 7.18 15.02 -3.42
N SER A 167 6.22 14.20 -3.05
CA SER A 167 5.92 12.90 -3.67
C SER A 167 4.99 13.07 -4.88
N PHE A 168 4.80 12.00 -5.65
CA PHE A 168 3.85 11.91 -6.76
C PHE A 168 4.05 12.99 -7.83
N LEU A 169 5.30 13.19 -8.23
CA LEU A 169 5.71 14.15 -9.27
C LEU A 169 5.23 15.58 -8.98
N GLY A 170 5.37 16.01 -7.73
CA GLY A 170 5.14 17.40 -7.33
C GLY A 170 3.72 17.73 -6.89
N SER A 171 2.85 16.76 -6.65
CA SER A 171 1.47 17.01 -6.18
C SER A 171 1.22 16.60 -4.74
N GLY A 172 2.08 15.78 -4.11
CA GLY A 172 1.95 15.43 -2.69
C GLY A 172 2.99 16.12 -1.82
N TYR A 173 2.56 16.87 -0.80
CA TYR A 173 3.44 17.57 0.14
C TYR A 173 3.15 17.12 1.58
N LEU A 174 4.21 16.93 2.36
CA LEU A 174 4.09 16.62 3.79
C LEU A 174 3.29 17.71 4.51
N GLU A 175 2.40 17.31 5.43
CA GLU A 175 1.57 18.24 6.20
C GLU A 175 2.43 19.22 7.02
N LYS A 176 3.51 18.72 7.62
CA LYS A 176 4.53 19.51 8.31
C LYS A 176 5.91 19.26 7.69
N PRO A 177 6.79 20.26 7.63
CA PRO A 177 8.19 20.03 7.30
C PRO A 177 8.81 19.07 8.31
N SER A 178 9.65 18.15 7.86
CA SER A 178 10.40 17.27 8.77
C SER A 178 11.46 18.03 9.54
N CYS A 179 11.97 17.45 10.63
CA CYS A 179 13.11 18.00 11.38
C CYS A 179 14.48 17.52 10.85
N ARG A 180 15.54 18.31 11.12
CA ARG A 180 16.94 17.95 10.82
C ARG A 180 17.36 16.67 11.54
N GLU A 181 16.81 16.44 12.72
CA GLU A 181 17.03 15.25 13.54
C GLU A 181 16.52 13.98 12.82
N ALA A 182 15.42 14.06 12.07
CA ALA A 182 14.95 12.94 11.24
C ALA A 182 15.95 12.59 10.14
N VAL A 183 16.56 13.58 9.50
CA VAL A 183 17.60 13.37 8.48
C VAL A 183 18.85 12.76 9.09
N ARG A 184 19.28 13.24 10.27
CA ARG A 184 20.42 12.64 11.00
C ARG A 184 20.14 11.19 11.35
N ALA A 185 18.97 10.90 11.91
CA ALA A 185 18.55 9.54 12.24
C ALA A 185 18.56 8.63 11.00
N LEU A 186 18.12 9.12 9.84
CA LEU A 186 18.19 8.38 8.57
C LEU A 186 19.62 8.06 8.15
N MET A 187 20.53 9.02 8.27
CA MET A 187 21.94 8.79 7.96
C MET A 187 22.60 7.79 8.92
N GLU A 188 22.19 7.80 10.19
CA GLU A 188 22.72 6.94 11.26
C GLU A 188 22.07 5.56 11.33
N ALA A 189 20.89 5.35 10.74
CA ALA A 189 20.19 4.08 10.77
C ALA A 189 21.05 2.94 10.19
N ASP A 190 21.01 1.77 10.84
CA ASP A 190 21.75 0.60 10.37
C ASP A 190 21.12 0.05 9.10
N PHE A 191 19.78 0.01 9.03
CA PHE A 191 19.01 -0.45 7.88
C PHE A 191 17.84 0.48 7.57
N ILE A 192 17.37 0.42 6.32
CA ILE A 192 16.16 1.10 5.87
C ILE A 192 15.19 0.09 5.27
N PHE A 193 13.96 0.03 5.77
CA PHE A 193 12.86 -0.75 5.18
C PHE A 193 12.07 0.10 4.19
N ILE A 194 11.85 -0.43 2.99
CA ILE A 194 10.99 0.18 1.96
C ILE A 194 9.83 -0.77 1.65
N SER A 195 8.62 -0.33 1.95
CA SER A 195 7.40 -1.14 1.84
C SER A 195 6.88 -1.29 0.42
N SER A 196 7.14 -0.30 -0.44
CA SER A 196 6.52 -0.15 -1.76
C SER A 196 7.38 0.70 -2.70
N ASN A 197 7.19 0.57 -4.01
CA ASN A 197 7.85 1.41 -5.01
C ASN A 197 7.20 2.80 -5.19
N ARG A 198 6.16 3.11 -4.41
CA ARG A 198 5.53 4.44 -4.34
C ARG A 198 6.56 5.50 -3.94
N SER A 199 6.51 6.67 -4.59
CA SER A 199 7.44 7.77 -4.27
C SER A 199 7.31 8.34 -2.85
N SER A 200 6.25 8.02 -2.11
CA SER A 200 6.09 8.39 -0.69
C SER A 200 6.76 7.39 0.27
N CYS A 201 7.23 6.25 -0.24
CA CYS A 201 7.94 5.21 0.53
C CYS A 201 9.40 5.14 0.06
N LEU A 202 9.59 4.97 -1.24
CA LEU A 202 10.88 5.00 -1.94
C LEU A 202 11.09 6.42 -2.48
N HIS A 203 11.42 7.36 -1.60
CA HIS A 203 11.44 8.78 -1.97
C HIS A 203 12.81 9.24 -2.53
N PRO A 204 12.95 9.51 -3.85
CA PRO A 204 14.27 9.75 -4.43
C PRO A 204 15.04 10.93 -3.83
N GLN A 205 14.37 12.04 -3.47
CA GLN A 205 15.04 13.20 -2.88
C GLN A 205 15.59 12.90 -1.47
N THR A 206 14.81 12.23 -0.62
CA THR A 206 15.27 11.83 0.71
C THR A 206 16.43 10.85 0.58
N LEU A 207 16.28 9.83 -0.28
CA LEU A 207 17.29 8.80 -0.46
C LEU A 207 18.58 9.35 -1.09
N SER A 208 18.52 10.44 -1.86
CA SER A 208 19.72 11.09 -2.41
C SER A 208 20.71 11.60 -1.35
N LEU A 209 20.25 11.76 -0.09
CA LEU A 209 21.07 12.17 1.05
C LEU A 209 21.96 11.04 1.60
N LEU A 210 21.72 9.80 1.17
CA LEU A 210 22.35 8.60 1.73
C LEU A 210 23.54 8.13 0.90
N PRO A 211 24.56 7.52 1.54
CA PRO A 211 25.62 6.87 0.82
C PRO A 211 25.07 5.63 0.08
N LYS A 212 25.67 5.29 -1.06
CA LYS A 212 25.15 4.25 -1.97
C LYS A 212 25.27 2.83 -1.43
N ASP A 213 26.07 2.63 -0.40
CA ASP A 213 26.23 1.40 0.35
C ASP A 213 25.29 1.29 1.57
N LYS A 214 24.41 2.27 1.82
CA LYS A 214 23.37 2.16 2.87
C LYS A 214 22.52 0.90 2.60
N PRO A 215 22.38 -0.02 3.58
CA PRO A 215 21.63 -1.25 3.36
C PRO A 215 20.10 -1.05 3.44
N PHE A 216 19.39 -1.67 2.50
CA PHE A 216 17.94 -1.66 2.39
C PHE A 216 17.34 -3.05 2.56
N ILE A 217 16.24 -3.15 3.30
CA ILE A 217 15.41 -4.35 3.38
C ILE A 217 14.12 -4.09 2.61
N VAL A 218 13.75 -5.02 1.73
CA VAL A 218 12.57 -4.89 0.87
C VAL A 218 11.86 -6.23 0.75
N GLY A 219 10.57 -6.22 0.41
CA GLY A 219 9.85 -7.45 0.05
C GLY A 219 10.39 -8.06 -1.24
N ASN A 220 10.49 -9.39 -1.28
CA ASN A 220 10.95 -10.14 -2.46
C ASN A 220 9.85 -10.29 -3.53
N PHE A 221 9.28 -9.17 -3.98
CA PHE A 221 8.22 -9.16 -4.98
C PHE A 221 8.63 -9.84 -6.30
N ALA A 222 7.65 -10.38 -7.03
CA ALA A 222 7.90 -11.10 -8.28
C ALA A 222 8.52 -10.18 -9.34
N SER A 223 8.04 -8.94 -9.48
CA SER A 223 8.56 -8.01 -10.47
C SER A 223 9.92 -7.39 -10.09
N LYS A 224 10.33 -7.52 -8.81
CA LYS A 224 11.47 -6.81 -8.20
C LYS A 224 11.36 -5.28 -8.29
N SER A 225 10.15 -4.72 -8.35
CA SER A 225 9.91 -3.29 -8.59
C SER A 225 10.67 -2.36 -7.62
N VAL A 226 10.61 -2.64 -6.32
CA VAL A 226 11.32 -1.88 -5.27
C VAL A 226 12.84 -2.00 -5.43
N GLU A 227 13.34 -3.22 -5.63
CA GLU A 227 14.78 -3.48 -5.83
C GLU A 227 15.31 -2.76 -7.07
N LYS A 228 14.64 -2.90 -8.22
CA LYS A 228 15.01 -2.23 -9.48
C LYS A 228 15.09 -0.72 -9.29
N SER A 229 14.12 -0.15 -8.59
CA SER A 229 14.04 1.30 -8.32
C SER A 229 15.18 1.77 -7.39
N LEU A 230 15.54 0.99 -6.37
CA LEU A 230 16.71 1.31 -5.53
C LEU A 230 18.02 1.19 -6.32
N ARG A 231 18.17 0.15 -7.15
CA ARG A 231 19.34 -0.03 -8.01
C ARG A 231 19.47 1.11 -9.03
N SER A 232 18.37 1.59 -9.60
CA SER A 232 18.39 2.72 -10.52
C SER A 232 18.77 4.05 -9.86
N LEU A 233 18.56 4.19 -8.54
CA LEU A 233 19.08 5.30 -7.73
C LEU A 233 20.56 5.11 -7.32
N GLY A 234 21.18 3.98 -7.72
CA GLY A 234 22.59 3.68 -7.51
C GLY A 234 22.91 2.94 -6.21
N PHE A 235 21.92 2.46 -5.46
CA PHE A 235 22.16 1.69 -4.24
C PHE A 235 22.62 0.26 -4.54
N ILE A 236 23.61 -0.21 -3.79
CA ILE A 236 24.26 -1.51 -4.04
C ILE A 236 23.86 -2.58 -3.01
N ASN A 237 23.53 -2.18 -1.78
CA ASN A 237 23.21 -3.08 -0.68
C ASN A 237 21.68 -3.18 -0.49
N ILE A 238 21.04 -4.06 -1.25
CA ILE A 238 19.59 -4.29 -1.19
C ILE A 238 19.38 -5.77 -0.85
N TYR A 239 18.56 -6.02 0.16
CA TYR A 239 18.21 -7.34 0.65
C TYR A 239 16.72 -7.61 0.42
N PRO A 240 16.35 -8.24 -0.71
CA PRO A 240 15.00 -8.75 -0.92
C PRO A 240 14.75 -9.94 0.00
N LEU A 241 13.71 -9.86 0.84
CA LEU A 241 13.37 -10.89 1.82
C LEU A 241 12.12 -11.64 1.42
N GLU A 242 12.16 -12.96 1.57
CA GLU A 242 10.99 -13.80 1.33
C GLU A 242 9.89 -13.50 2.36
N PHE A 243 8.64 -13.50 1.89
CA PHE A 243 7.50 -13.21 2.75
C PHE A 243 7.31 -14.32 3.79
N GLN A 244 6.96 -13.91 5.02
CA GLN A 244 6.77 -14.81 6.18
C GLN A 244 8.03 -15.57 6.63
N GLU A 245 9.20 -15.25 6.10
CA GLU A 245 10.46 -15.67 6.69
C GLU A 245 10.90 -14.70 7.77
N ILE A 246 11.35 -15.26 8.90
CA ILE A 246 11.83 -14.52 10.06
C ILE A 246 13.33 -14.35 9.93
N TYR A 247 13.76 -13.09 10.00
CA TYR A 247 15.14 -12.64 10.02
C TYR A 247 15.43 -11.93 11.34
N GLU A 248 16.69 -11.71 11.65
CA GLU A 248 17.08 -10.93 12.82
C GLU A 248 18.39 -10.18 12.62
N PHE A 249 18.50 -9.04 13.33
CA PHE A 249 19.78 -8.37 13.59
C PHE A 249 20.45 -8.89 14.85
N SER A 250 19.64 -9.30 15.82
CA SER A 250 20.02 -9.96 17.07
C SER A 250 18.80 -10.68 17.65
N ALA A 251 18.98 -11.47 18.71
CA ALA A 251 17.86 -12.10 19.42
C ALA A 251 16.83 -11.09 20.00
N PHE A 252 17.17 -9.80 20.05
CA PHE A 252 16.28 -8.72 20.53
C PHE A 252 15.70 -7.88 19.38
N PHE A 253 15.99 -8.20 18.13
CA PHE A 253 15.41 -7.53 16.98
C PHE A 253 15.24 -8.54 15.84
N GLN A 254 14.06 -9.17 15.82
CA GLN A 254 13.63 -10.07 14.76
C GLN A 254 12.57 -9.38 13.90
N PHE A 255 12.42 -9.79 12.66
CA PHE A 255 11.47 -9.19 11.74
C PHE A 255 11.12 -10.10 10.57
N SER A 256 9.99 -9.84 9.94
CA SER A 256 9.52 -10.51 8.73
C SER A 256 8.76 -9.52 7.85
N VAL A 257 8.88 -9.69 6.53
CA VAL A 257 8.09 -8.91 5.57
C VAL A 257 6.79 -9.64 5.27
N PHE A 258 5.68 -8.92 5.25
CA PHE A 258 4.36 -9.42 4.89
C PHE A 258 3.86 -8.74 3.61
N ALA A 259 3.29 -9.52 2.69
CA ALA A 259 2.73 -9.00 1.46
C ALA A 259 1.31 -8.45 1.67
N ALA A 260 0.90 -7.46 0.88
CA ALA A 260 -0.49 -7.08 0.75
C ALA A 260 -1.34 -8.27 0.25
N GLY A 261 -2.57 -8.40 0.78
CA GLY A 261 -3.46 -9.50 0.42
C GLY A 261 -4.21 -9.31 -0.90
N ASP A 262 -4.16 -8.10 -1.47
CA ASP A 262 -4.84 -7.72 -2.72
C ASP A 262 -4.01 -7.97 -3.98
N GLY A 263 -2.79 -8.46 -3.82
CA GLY A 263 -1.86 -8.75 -4.91
C GLY A 263 -1.12 -7.53 -5.45
N LEU A 264 -1.31 -6.34 -4.87
CA LEU A 264 -0.41 -5.22 -5.12
C LEU A 264 0.97 -5.52 -4.53
N GLU A 265 2.01 -4.97 -5.16
CA GLU A 265 3.38 -5.08 -4.65
C GLU A 265 3.65 -4.04 -3.55
N ASP A 266 2.79 -4.05 -2.53
CA ASP A 266 2.99 -3.34 -1.27
C ASP A 266 3.27 -4.36 -0.16
N SER A 267 4.01 -3.95 0.86
CA SER A 267 4.33 -4.80 2.00
C SER A 267 4.16 -4.08 3.32
N GLY A 268 4.03 -4.88 4.38
CA GLY A 268 4.14 -4.44 5.77
C GLY A 268 5.29 -5.16 6.45
N LEU A 269 5.63 -4.70 7.65
CA LEU A 269 6.72 -5.23 8.44
C LEU A 269 6.17 -5.73 9.78
N TYR A 270 6.40 -7.01 10.07
CA TYR A 270 6.36 -7.52 11.42
C TYR A 270 7.74 -7.36 12.05
N VAL A 271 7.79 -6.86 13.29
CA VAL A 271 9.01 -6.83 14.10
C VAL A 271 8.73 -7.40 15.48
N CYS A 272 9.65 -8.22 15.98
CA CYS A 272 9.72 -8.63 17.37
C CYS A 272 10.87 -7.88 18.04
N LEU A 273 10.54 -6.87 18.84
CA LEU A 273 11.48 -5.95 19.46
C LEU A 273 11.62 -6.30 20.93
N SER A 274 12.74 -6.89 21.32
CA SER A 274 13.02 -7.31 22.70
C SER A 274 11.87 -8.16 23.29
N GLY A 275 11.27 -9.06 22.50
CA GLY A 275 10.13 -9.90 22.93
C GLY A 275 8.74 -9.25 22.75
N HIS A 276 8.65 -8.06 22.16
CA HIS A 276 7.39 -7.38 21.85
C HIS A 276 7.04 -7.47 20.36
N ASP A 277 5.85 -7.99 20.05
CA ASP A 277 5.35 -8.04 18.68
C ASP A 277 4.75 -6.70 18.25
N VAL A 278 5.17 -6.21 17.09
CA VAL A 278 4.73 -4.96 16.50
C VAL A 278 4.49 -5.16 15.02
N ILE A 279 3.40 -4.58 14.51
CA ILE A 279 3.09 -4.54 13.08
C ILE A 279 3.18 -3.10 12.60
N ILE A 280 3.91 -2.90 11.50
CA ILE A 280 4.04 -1.62 10.79
C ILE A 280 3.56 -1.80 9.37
N ASN A 281 2.41 -1.18 9.07
CA ASN A 281 1.79 -1.28 7.77
C ASN A 281 1.40 0.12 7.28
N ALA A 282 2.08 0.64 6.27
CA ALA A 282 1.70 1.94 5.68
C ALA A 282 0.62 1.79 4.61
N TYR A 283 0.73 0.76 3.77
CA TYR A 283 -0.03 0.67 2.53
C TYR A 283 -0.50 -0.72 2.11
N GLY A 284 -0.07 -1.78 2.82
CA GLY A 284 -0.50 -3.14 2.52
C GLY A 284 -1.97 -3.34 2.86
N ASN A 285 -2.84 -3.30 1.85
CA ASN A 285 -4.25 -3.64 2.03
C ASN A 285 -4.36 -5.11 2.40
N TYR A 286 -5.29 -5.43 3.31
CA TYR A 286 -5.56 -6.82 3.68
C TYR A 286 -4.24 -7.57 4.01
N LEU A 287 -3.35 -6.92 4.78
CA LEU A 287 -1.96 -7.36 4.98
C LEU A 287 -1.91 -8.81 5.43
N ASN A 288 -1.08 -9.61 4.74
CA ASN A 288 -0.93 -11.05 4.94
C ASN A 288 -2.27 -11.80 4.97
N THR A 289 -3.28 -11.34 4.23
CA THR A 289 -4.66 -11.88 4.27
C THR A 289 -5.27 -11.90 5.67
N PHE A 290 -4.90 -10.93 6.52
CA PHE A 290 -5.23 -10.87 7.94
C PHE A 290 -4.75 -12.06 8.79
N ASN A 291 -3.83 -12.87 8.27
CA ASN A 291 -3.09 -13.86 9.05
C ASN A 291 -1.93 -13.14 9.77
N LEU A 292 -2.21 -12.59 10.94
CA LEU A 292 -1.29 -11.76 11.71
C LEU A 292 -1.13 -12.32 13.13
N PRO A 293 0.03 -12.11 13.79
CA PRO A 293 0.15 -12.40 15.22
C PRO A 293 -0.88 -11.64 16.07
N SER A 294 -1.32 -12.28 17.14
CA SER A 294 -2.21 -11.68 18.15
C SER A 294 -1.42 -11.08 19.32
N ASP A 295 -2.12 -10.33 20.18
CA ASP A 295 -1.61 -9.76 21.42
C ASP A 295 -0.42 -8.81 21.19
N LEU A 296 -0.53 -8.00 20.12
CA LEU A 296 0.49 -7.06 19.70
C LEU A 296 0.76 -6.01 20.79
N THR A 297 2.02 -5.60 20.94
CA THR A 297 2.34 -4.42 21.74
C THR A 297 1.93 -3.16 20.99
N LEU A 298 2.25 -3.04 19.71
CA LEU A 298 1.93 -1.87 18.90
C LEU A 298 1.45 -2.27 17.50
N LEU A 299 0.39 -1.62 17.05
CA LEU A 299 -0.12 -1.72 15.70
C LEU A 299 -0.05 -0.34 15.02
N CYS A 300 0.78 -0.22 13.99
CA CYS A 300 0.90 0.97 13.15
C CYS A 300 0.20 0.74 11.80
N LEU A 301 -0.80 1.57 11.47
CA LEU A 301 -1.61 1.44 10.25
C LEU A 301 -2.02 2.80 9.65
N PRO A 302 -2.35 2.88 8.35
CA PRO A 302 -3.01 4.06 7.79
C PRO A 302 -4.42 4.20 8.36
N PHE A 303 -4.84 5.44 8.62
CA PHE A 303 -6.22 5.75 9.04
C PHE A 303 -6.87 6.88 8.23
N SER A 304 -6.07 7.87 7.80
CA SER A 304 -6.60 9.11 7.23
C SER A 304 -7.08 9.04 5.77
N GLY A 305 -6.97 7.90 5.08
CA GLY A 305 -7.50 7.73 3.71
C GLY A 305 -6.48 7.31 2.64
N GLY A 306 -5.18 7.32 2.97
CA GLY A 306 -4.09 6.94 2.08
C GLY A 306 -3.98 7.78 0.80
N THR A 307 -3.11 7.32 -0.11
CA THR A 307 -2.91 7.90 -1.46
C THR A 307 -3.67 7.10 -2.49
N SER A 308 -4.55 7.75 -3.26
CA SER A 308 -5.23 7.12 -4.40
C SER A 308 -5.71 8.14 -5.40
N GLY A 309 -5.52 7.84 -6.69
CA GLY A 309 -6.14 8.61 -7.77
C GLY A 309 -7.62 8.30 -7.94
N PHE A 310 -8.10 7.10 -7.58
CA PHE A 310 -9.54 6.81 -7.57
C PHE A 310 -10.18 7.38 -6.29
N PRO A 311 -11.33 8.08 -6.39
CA PRO A 311 -12.15 8.29 -7.60
C PRO A 311 -11.83 9.56 -8.39
N PHE A 312 -10.94 10.43 -7.89
CA PHE A 312 -10.73 11.79 -8.40
C PHE A 312 -10.14 11.88 -9.82
N CYS A 313 -9.40 10.87 -10.26
CA CYS A 313 -8.89 10.77 -11.63
C CYS A 313 -9.94 10.23 -12.60
N MET A 314 -11.05 9.65 -12.14
CA MET A 314 -12.09 9.14 -13.03
C MET A 314 -12.92 10.29 -13.56
N GLN A 315 -13.22 10.28 -14.86
CA GLN A 315 -14.21 11.18 -15.45
C GLN A 315 -15.61 10.72 -15.09
N THR A 316 -16.07 11.14 -13.91
CA THR A 316 -17.42 10.93 -13.41
C THR A 316 -17.87 12.17 -12.65
N GLU A 317 -19.15 12.22 -12.29
CA GLU A 317 -19.71 13.36 -11.57
C GLU A 317 -19.05 13.55 -10.19
N LYS A 318 -18.86 14.80 -9.78
CA LYS A 318 -18.26 15.17 -8.49
C LYS A 318 -18.99 14.54 -7.30
N ALA A 319 -20.33 14.42 -7.38
CA ALA A 319 -21.15 13.77 -6.36
C ALA A 319 -20.81 12.27 -6.19
N THR A 320 -20.63 11.57 -7.32
CA THR A 320 -20.18 10.17 -7.35
C THR A 320 -18.78 10.02 -6.77
N GLN A 321 -17.83 10.88 -7.17
CA GLN A 321 -16.48 10.89 -6.60
C GLN A 321 -16.50 11.09 -5.08
N THR A 322 -17.30 12.04 -4.60
CA THR A 322 -17.43 12.32 -3.15
C THR A 322 -17.99 11.11 -2.40
N THR A 323 -19.01 10.45 -2.97
CA THR A 323 -19.62 9.26 -2.37
C THR A 323 -18.63 8.11 -2.27
N LEU A 324 -17.94 7.81 -3.37
CA LEU A 324 -16.91 6.76 -3.44
C LEU A 324 -15.74 7.03 -2.49
N HIS A 325 -15.33 8.29 -2.37
CA HIS A 325 -14.28 8.69 -1.43
C HIS A 325 -14.72 8.51 0.03
N ASN A 326 -15.93 8.92 0.38
CA ASN A 326 -16.46 8.73 1.73
C ASN A 326 -16.61 7.23 2.08
N GLN A 327 -17.06 6.39 1.15
CA GLN A 327 -17.10 4.93 1.34
C GLN A 327 -15.72 4.34 1.63
N ARG A 328 -14.69 4.82 0.92
CA ARG A 328 -13.31 4.43 1.17
C ARG A 328 -12.84 4.85 2.56
N LEU A 329 -13.16 6.06 3.00
CA LEU A 329 -12.82 6.55 4.34
C LEU A 329 -13.46 5.70 5.45
N GLU A 330 -14.72 5.28 5.27
CA GLU A 330 -15.37 4.31 6.16
C GLU A 330 -14.67 2.95 6.14
N GLY A 331 -14.12 2.55 4.99
CA GLY A 331 -13.29 1.34 4.87
C GLY A 331 -12.07 1.32 5.80
N PHE A 332 -11.41 2.47 6.03
CA PHE A 332 -10.29 2.55 6.98
C PHE A 332 -10.73 2.39 8.43
N LYS A 333 -11.94 2.86 8.78
CA LYS A 333 -12.52 2.68 10.12
C LYS A 333 -12.84 1.20 10.35
N TYR A 334 -13.49 0.57 9.37
CA TYR A 334 -13.79 -0.85 9.40
C TYR A 334 -12.52 -1.72 9.50
N GLN A 335 -11.46 -1.35 8.77
CA GLN A 335 -10.17 -2.03 8.88
C GLN A 335 -9.56 -1.91 10.28
N LEU A 336 -9.62 -0.73 10.91
CA LEU A 336 -9.17 -0.56 12.29
C LEU A 336 -9.97 -1.48 13.23
N GLU A 337 -11.30 -1.48 13.19
CA GLU A 337 -12.16 -2.35 14.02
C GLU A 337 -11.84 -3.84 13.84
N THR A 338 -11.63 -4.25 12.59
CA THR A 338 -11.26 -5.63 12.24
C THR A 338 -9.90 -5.99 12.85
N LEU A 339 -8.90 -5.13 12.68
CA LEU A 339 -7.55 -5.39 13.18
C LEU A 339 -7.47 -5.35 14.71
N LEU A 340 -8.27 -4.51 15.39
CA LEU A 340 -8.39 -4.53 16.85
C LEU A 340 -8.85 -5.92 17.33
N THR A 341 -9.85 -6.50 16.66
CA THR A 341 -10.40 -7.80 17.01
C THR A 341 -9.41 -8.95 16.73
N LEU A 342 -8.73 -8.91 15.59
CA LEU A 342 -7.83 -9.98 15.15
C LEU A 342 -6.48 -9.97 15.87
N SER A 343 -5.89 -8.78 16.04
CA SER A 343 -4.51 -8.65 16.52
C SER A 343 -4.40 -8.22 17.99
N LYS A 344 -5.52 -7.79 18.61
CA LYS A 344 -5.61 -7.42 20.03
C LYS A 344 -4.45 -6.53 20.52
N PRO A 345 -4.19 -5.38 19.87
CA PRO A 345 -3.02 -4.58 20.16
C PRO A 345 -3.19 -3.81 21.48
N ALA A 346 -2.13 -3.66 22.28
CA ALA A 346 -2.14 -2.77 23.44
C ALA A 346 -2.15 -1.28 23.03
N TYR A 347 -1.43 -0.96 21.95
CA TYR A 347 -1.33 0.39 21.41
C TYR A 347 -1.61 0.43 19.90
N VAL A 348 -2.25 1.50 19.45
CA VAL A 348 -2.43 1.80 18.03
C VAL A 348 -1.84 3.17 17.73
N MET A 349 -1.01 3.27 16.68
CA MET A 349 -0.50 4.54 16.17
C MET A 349 -0.86 4.70 14.69
N PRO A 350 -1.60 5.74 14.27
CA PRO A 350 -1.83 5.99 12.87
C PRO A 350 -0.53 6.46 12.21
N ILE A 351 -0.13 5.80 11.14
CA ILE A 351 0.98 6.20 10.27
C ILE A 351 0.46 6.46 8.85
N ALA A 352 1.36 6.70 7.89
CA ALA A 352 1.01 7.20 6.57
C ALA A 352 0.07 8.40 6.66
N THR A 353 0.45 9.34 7.54
CA THR A 353 -0.33 10.53 7.89
C THR A 353 -0.63 11.40 6.66
N PRO A 354 -1.62 12.30 6.70
CA PRO A 354 -2.01 13.08 5.54
C PRO A 354 -0.85 13.80 4.84
N TYR A 355 -0.94 13.83 3.52
CA TYR A 355 -0.20 14.77 2.68
C TYR A 355 -1.22 15.61 1.90
N PHE A 356 -0.82 16.82 1.51
CA PHE A 356 -1.72 17.78 0.87
C PHE A 356 -1.31 18.11 -0.56
N GLN A 357 -2.32 18.46 -1.36
CA GLN A 357 -2.20 18.98 -2.72
C GLN A 357 -2.00 20.50 -2.64
N ASP A 358 -0.84 20.93 -2.16
CA ASP A 358 -0.55 22.35 -1.90
C ASP A 358 -0.30 23.19 -3.17
N SER A 359 -0.16 22.55 -4.34
CA SER A 359 -0.01 23.26 -5.62
C SER A 359 -1.32 23.94 -6.04
N PRO A 360 -1.32 25.21 -6.51
CA PRO A 360 -2.53 25.89 -6.94
C PRO A 360 -3.33 25.15 -8.02
N ARG A 361 -2.64 24.43 -8.93
CA ARG A 361 -3.27 23.65 -10.00
C ARG A 361 -4.02 22.40 -9.51
N ASP A 362 -3.88 22.04 -8.23
CA ASP A 362 -4.50 20.87 -7.61
C ASP A 362 -5.51 21.25 -6.51
N SER A 363 -5.93 22.53 -6.44
CA SER A 363 -6.85 23.07 -5.42
C SER A 363 -8.18 22.30 -5.32
N ALA A 364 -8.79 21.98 -6.46
CA ALA A 364 -10.03 21.20 -6.50
C ALA A 364 -9.86 19.80 -5.88
N ILE A 365 -8.69 19.17 -6.05
CA ILE A 365 -8.38 17.89 -5.44
C ILE A 365 -8.17 18.05 -3.94
N LYS A 366 -7.48 19.12 -3.51
CA LYS A 366 -7.28 19.42 -2.08
C LYS A 366 -8.61 19.53 -1.32
N GLU A 367 -9.63 20.13 -1.94
CA GLU A 367 -10.98 20.24 -1.37
C GLU A 367 -11.71 18.89 -1.31
N LEU A 368 -11.56 18.08 -2.36
CA LEU A 368 -12.25 16.80 -2.49
C LEU A 368 -11.63 15.66 -1.67
N ASN A 369 -10.29 15.66 -1.53
CA ASN A 369 -9.52 14.61 -0.88
C ASN A 369 -9.49 14.77 0.65
N THR A 370 -10.69 14.76 1.25
CA THR A 370 -10.88 14.84 2.70
C THR A 370 -10.23 13.64 3.41
N LYS A 371 -9.94 13.80 4.70
CA LYS A 371 -9.21 12.80 5.50
C LYS A 371 -9.97 12.45 6.77
N ASN A 372 -9.87 11.20 7.21
CA ASN A 372 -10.37 10.84 8.54
C ASN A 372 -9.55 11.55 9.62
N PRO A 373 -10.19 12.24 10.57
CA PRO A 373 -9.50 12.88 11.67
C PRO A 373 -9.12 11.84 12.74
N PHE A 374 -7.92 11.94 13.31
CA PHE A 374 -7.43 10.97 14.30
C PHE A 374 -8.32 10.83 15.55
N LYS A 375 -9.13 11.83 15.88
CA LYS A 375 -10.12 11.74 16.96
C LYS A 375 -11.11 10.58 16.77
N GLU A 376 -11.48 10.27 15.53
CA GLU A 376 -12.40 9.17 15.22
C GLU A 376 -11.73 7.81 15.43
N GLY A 377 -10.44 7.69 15.05
CA GLY A 377 -9.66 6.48 15.34
C GLY A 377 -9.50 6.24 16.83
N LYS A 378 -9.21 7.31 17.60
CA LYS A 378 -9.22 7.25 19.07
C LYS A 378 -10.57 6.80 19.62
N GLN A 379 -11.69 7.34 19.10
CA GLN A 379 -13.03 6.95 19.55
C GLN A 379 -13.30 5.45 19.31
N ILE A 380 -12.86 4.90 18.18
CA ILE A 380 -12.98 3.46 17.89
C ILE A 380 -12.21 2.64 18.93
N CYS A 381 -10.96 3.01 19.25
CA CYS A 381 -10.18 2.34 20.29
C CYS A 381 -10.81 2.48 21.69
N ASP A 382 -11.33 3.66 22.03
CA ASP A 382 -12.01 3.90 23.31
C ASP A 382 -13.29 3.04 23.43
N ILE A 383 -14.09 2.92 22.38
CA ILE A 383 -15.30 2.09 22.33
C ILE A 383 -14.94 0.61 22.49
N TYR A 384 -13.95 0.13 21.73
CA TYR A 384 -13.45 -1.24 21.82
C TYR A 384 -12.98 -1.57 23.24
N SER A 385 -12.24 -0.66 23.88
CA SER A 385 -11.72 -0.84 25.23
C SER A 385 -12.81 -0.94 26.30
N ARG A 386 -13.97 -0.28 26.11
CA ARG A 386 -15.11 -0.39 27.03
C ARG A 386 -15.75 -1.77 27.01
N SER A 387 -15.78 -2.43 25.85
CA SER A 387 -16.31 -3.80 25.72
C SER A 387 -15.27 -4.89 26.01
N HIS A 388 -13.99 -4.53 26.12
CA HIS A 388 -12.86 -5.44 26.36
C HIS A 388 -11.92 -4.89 27.45
N SER A 389 -12.44 -4.68 28.67
CA SER A 389 -11.70 -4.01 29.74
C SER A 389 -10.39 -4.70 30.15
N GLU A 390 -10.29 -6.01 29.96
CA GLU A 390 -9.07 -6.80 30.22
C GLU A 390 -7.99 -6.62 29.12
N GLN A 391 -8.37 -6.06 27.97
CA GLN A 391 -7.51 -5.81 26.80
C GLN A 391 -7.74 -4.39 26.26
N ALA A 392 -7.67 -3.39 27.13
CA ALA A 392 -7.86 -1.99 26.75
C ALA A 392 -6.76 -1.54 25.76
N VAL A 393 -7.18 -0.82 24.72
CA VAL A 393 -6.34 -0.34 23.63
C VAL A 393 -6.14 1.15 23.73
N LYS A 394 -4.88 1.60 23.67
CA LYS A 394 -4.52 3.02 23.73
C LYS A 394 -4.15 3.55 22.35
N TRP A 395 -4.78 4.65 21.95
CA TRP A 395 -4.43 5.38 20.74
C TRP A 395 -3.26 6.36 21.00
N LEU A 396 -2.20 6.26 20.21
CA LEU A 396 -1.02 7.10 20.25
C LEU A 396 -1.03 8.05 19.06
N ASN A 397 -1.18 9.35 19.30
CA ASN A 397 -1.10 10.33 18.21
C ASN A 397 0.36 10.44 17.71
N PRO A 398 0.57 10.51 16.38
CA PRO A 398 1.90 10.72 15.82
C PRO A 398 2.36 12.15 16.12
N ASP A 399 3.53 12.28 16.74
CA ASP A 399 4.19 13.55 17.09
C ASP A 399 5.70 13.38 16.89
N GLU A 400 6.28 14.17 16.00
CA GLU A 400 7.71 14.07 15.65
C GLU A 400 8.65 14.49 16.79
N THR A 401 8.11 15.18 17.79
CA THR A 401 8.83 15.58 19.00
C THR A 401 8.83 14.49 20.06
N LEU A 402 8.02 13.43 19.94
CA LEU A 402 7.91 12.41 20.98
C LEU A 402 8.74 11.18 20.64
N THR A 403 9.63 10.79 21.55
CA THR A 403 10.21 9.46 21.56
C THR A 403 9.42 8.60 22.55
N LEU A 404 9.03 7.41 22.10
CA LEU A 404 8.27 6.43 22.86
C LEU A 404 9.18 5.25 23.21
N GLU A 405 9.37 4.98 24.50
CA GLU A 405 10.09 3.82 25.00
C GLU A 405 9.10 2.84 25.63
N PHE A 406 8.93 1.70 24.97
CA PHE A 406 8.10 0.62 25.45
C PHE A 406 8.93 -0.27 26.37
N LYS A 407 8.41 -0.51 27.56
CA LYS A 407 8.98 -1.38 28.58
C LYS A 407 8.07 -2.59 28.77
N THR A 408 8.50 -3.54 29.59
CA THR A 408 7.75 -4.77 29.89
C THR A 408 6.27 -4.54 30.23
N ALA A 409 5.96 -3.51 31.01
CA ALA A 409 4.61 -3.23 31.50
C ALA A 409 4.18 -1.75 31.38
N ASP A 410 5.00 -0.90 30.77
CA ASP A 410 4.77 0.55 30.74
C ASP A 410 5.23 1.19 29.42
N LEU A 411 4.76 2.40 29.16
CA LEU A 411 5.18 3.26 28.05
C LEU A 411 5.71 4.57 28.63
N VAL A 412 7.01 4.79 28.49
CA VAL A 412 7.67 6.05 28.84
C VAL A 412 7.77 6.91 27.59
N GLN A 413 7.54 8.21 27.72
CA GLN A 413 7.68 9.16 26.62
C GLN A 413 8.37 10.45 27.09
N TRP A 414 9.17 11.04 26.20
CA TRP A 414 9.77 12.35 26.42
C TRP A 414 9.78 13.16 25.13
N ARG A 415 9.93 14.48 25.27
CA ARG A 415 10.06 15.39 24.13
C ARG A 415 11.51 15.58 23.75
N GLU A 416 11.74 15.57 22.45
CA GLU A 416 13.00 15.83 21.78
C GLU A 416 13.03 17.28 21.29
N ASP A 417 14.19 17.91 21.37
CA ASP A 417 14.43 19.18 20.70
C ASP A 417 14.52 18.96 19.18
N ILE A 418 13.74 19.71 18.42
CA ILE A 418 13.67 19.57 16.96
C ILE A 418 13.95 20.89 16.24
N HIS A 419 14.59 20.77 15.08
CA HIS A 419 14.86 21.89 14.19
C HIS A 419 14.21 21.63 12.83
N LEU A 420 13.08 22.29 12.58
CA LEU A 420 12.32 22.12 11.35
C LEU A 420 13.12 22.51 10.11
N LEU A 421 12.98 21.71 9.06
CA LEU A 421 13.44 22.04 7.72
C LEU A 421 12.54 23.11 7.08
N ARG A 422 13.04 23.72 6.02
CA ARG A 422 12.27 24.71 5.26
C ARG A 422 11.16 24.02 4.48
N LYS A 423 9.93 24.54 4.58
CA LYS A 423 8.81 24.08 3.75
C LYS A 423 9.07 24.33 2.26
N GLU A 424 8.71 23.35 1.45
CA GLU A 424 8.78 23.38 0.00
C GLU A 424 7.84 24.44 -0.60
N LYS A 425 8.16 24.87 -1.83
CA LYS A 425 7.33 25.78 -2.62
C LYS A 425 6.77 25.03 -3.84
N PRO A 426 5.48 24.68 -3.86
CA PRO A 426 4.93 23.84 -4.92
C PRO A 426 5.16 24.35 -6.34
N GLN A 427 5.08 25.66 -6.56
CA GLN A 427 5.29 26.25 -7.89
C GLN A 427 6.69 25.99 -8.44
N GLU A 428 7.72 25.94 -7.58
CA GLU A 428 9.10 25.68 -8.03
C GLU A 428 9.24 24.27 -8.64
N PHE A 429 8.46 23.30 -8.14
CA PHE A 429 8.41 21.94 -8.70
C PHE A 429 7.61 21.87 -10.00
N VAL A 430 6.47 22.55 -10.07
CA VAL A 430 5.70 22.67 -11.31
C VAL A 430 6.56 23.28 -12.43
N ASP A 431 7.23 24.40 -12.15
CA ASP A 431 8.09 25.05 -13.11
C ASP A 431 9.30 24.20 -13.49
N PHE A 432 9.80 23.36 -12.58
CA PHE A 432 10.88 22.42 -12.85
C PHE A 432 10.42 21.38 -13.87
N TYR A 433 9.30 20.69 -13.64
CA TYR A 433 8.82 19.66 -14.57
C TYR A 433 8.53 20.25 -15.95
N THR A 434 7.85 21.40 -15.99
CA THR A 434 7.52 22.10 -17.25
C THR A 434 8.75 22.53 -18.04
N ARG A 435 9.83 22.93 -17.37
CA ARG A 435 11.09 23.32 -18.03
C ARG A 435 11.93 22.12 -18.47
N GLN A 436 11.96 21.07 -17.65
CA GLN A 436 12.86 19.93 -17.83
C GLN A 436 12.34 18.89 -18.83
N PHE A 437 11.02 18.68 -18.89
CA PHE A 437 10.44 17.57 -19.62
C PHE A 437 9.54 18.05 -20.76
N ASN A 438 10.01 17.84 -21.98
CA ASN A 438 9.27 18.12 -23.21
C ASN A 438 8.73 16.81 -23.79
N TYR A 439 7.42 16.77 -24.05
CA TYR A 439 6.76 15.59 -24.60
C TYR A 439 7.10 15.38 -26.07
N ASP A 440 7.53 14.16 -26.41
CA ASP A 440 7.70 13.67 -27.78
C ASP A 440 6.87 12.38 -27.97
N PRO A 441 5.87 12.36 -28.89
CA PRO A 441 5.07 11.17 -29.14
C PRO A 441 5.90 9.98 -29.64
N LYS A 442 7.04 10.20 -30.30
CA LYS A 442 7.91 9.11 -30.75
C LYS A 442 8.57 8.40 -29.57
N GLN A 443 9.00 9.15 -28.55
CA GLN A 443 9.55 8.57 -27.32
C GLN A 443 8.51 7.74 -26.58
N LEU A 444 7.26 8.21 -26.50
CA LEU A 444 6.16 7.42 -25.95
C LEU A 444 5.95 6.12 -26.73
N ILE A 445 5.89 6.18 -28.07
CA ILE A 445 5.76 4.97 -28.90
C ILE A 445 6.91 4.00 -28.65
N THR A 446 8.15 4.48 -28.63
CA THR A 446 9.33 3.65 -28.34
C THR A 446 9.26 3.01 -26.96
N HIS A 447 8.85 3.76 -25.93
CA HIS A 447 8.66 3.24 -24.58
C HIS A 447 7.59 2.12 -24.55
N LEU A 448 6.44 2.34 -25.17
CA LEU A 448 5.35 1.35 -25.22
C LEU A 448 5.73 0.09 -25.99
N GLN A 449 6.45 0.22 -27.11
CA GLN A 449 7.01 -0.91 -27.86
C GLN A 449 8.02 -1.71 -27.03
N GLY A 450 8.91 -0.99 -26.32
CA GLY A 450 9.91 -1.58 -25.44
C GLY A 450 9.31 -2.35 -24.26
N ALA A 451 8.10 -1.96 -23.81
CA ALA A 451 7.40 -2.60 -22.71
C ALA A 451 6.94 -4.03 -23.03
N LYS A 452 6.77 -4.38 -24.32
CA LYS A 452 6.32 -5.72 -24.78
C LYS A 452 5.02 -6.22 -24.13
N TYR A 453 4.18 -5.31 -23.64
CA TYR A 453 2.87 -5.64 -23.07
C TYR A 453 1.89 -6.06 -24.19
N LYS A 454 1.15 -7.15 -23.98
CA LYS A 454 0.16 -7.69 -24.93
C LYS A 454 -1.14 -8.00 -24.22
N ALA A 455 -2.23 -7.41 -24.68
CA ALA A 455 -3.58 -7.63 -24.15
C ALA A 455 -4.63 -7.21 -25.18
N LYS A 456 -5.88 -7.69 -25.04
CA LYS A 456 -7.04 -7.18 -25.80
C LYS A 456 -7.49 -5.82 -25.29
N GLU A 457 -6.62 -4.85 -25.48
CA GLU A 457 -6.70 -3.55 -24.82
C GLU A 457 -6.18 -2.44 -25.73
N ILE A 458 -6.93 -1.34 -25.77
CA ILE A 458 -6.55 -0.12 -26.48
C ILE A 458 -6.38 0.99 -25.45
N VAL A 459 -5.19 1.59 -25.41
CA VAL A 459 -4.89 2.71 -24.51
C VAL A 459 -4.55 3.95 -25.33
N THR A 460 -5.25 5.04 -25.07
CA THR A 460 -5.02 6.33 -25.73
C THR A 460 -4.42 7.32 -24.74
N PHE A 461 -3.23 7.81 -25.03
CA PHE A 461 -2.53 8.83 -24.25
C PHE A 461 -2.79 10.20 -24.87
N VAL A 462 -3.47 11.06 -24.13
CA VAL A 462 -3.88 12.40 -24.56
C VAL A 462 -3.12 13.44 -23.72
N PRO A 463 -2.07 14.07 -24.27
CA PRO A 463 -1.33 15.10 -23.54
C PRO A 463 -2.16 16.38 -23.41
N THR A 464 -2.37 16.87 -22.19
CA THR A 464 -3.23 18.02 -21.88
C THR A 464 -2.50 19.18 -21.22
N SER A 465 -3.18 20.33 -21.18
CA SER A 465 -2.87 21.46 -20.30
C SER A 465 -2.98 21.08 -18.82
N GLU A 466 -2.52 21.97 -17.94
CA GLU A 466 -2.49 21.76 -16.47
C GLU A 466 -3.86 21.48 -15.84
N ASP A 467 -4.91 22.05 -16.44
CA ASP A 467 -6.33 21.94 -16.07
C ASP A 467 -7.08 20.80 -16.80
N PHE A 468 -6.40 20.04 -17.67
CA PHE A 468 -6.97 18.95 -18.48
C PHE A 468 -7.95 19.35 -19.60
N GLU A 469 -8.21 20.65 -19.79
CA GLU A 469 -9.22 21.15 -20.73
C GLU A 469 -8.76 21.07 -22.20
N ARG A 470 -7.49 21.41 -22.47
CA ARG A 470 -6.97 21.49 -23.85
C ARG A 470 -6.02 20.33 -24.12
N VAL A 471 -6.13 19.74 -25.32
CA VAL A 471 -5.09 18.87 -25.89
C VAL A 471 -3.96 19.75 -26.41
N VAL A 472 -2.74 19.54 -25.93
CA VAL A 472 -1.60 20.45 -26.16
C VAL A 472 -0.42 19.82 -26.90
N ALA A 473 -0.50 18.52 -27.22
CA ALA A 473 0.51 17.82 -28.00
C ALA A 473 -0.11 16.60 -28.73
N PRO A 474 0.62 15.96 -29.68
CA PRO A 474 0.10 14.83 -30.45
C PRO A 474 -0.33 13.64 -29.57
N ILE A 475 -1.50 13.07 -29.87
CA ILE A 475 -2.09 11.92 -29.16
C ILE A 475 -1.49 10.63 -29.69
N VAL A 476 -1.19 9.69 -28.79
CA VAL A 476 -0.76 8.34 -29.15
C VAL A 476 -1.84 7.36 -28.76
N GLN A 477 -2.33 6.58 -29.72
CA GLN A 477 -3.21 5.44 -29.49
C GLN A 477 -2.42 4.14 -29.68
N ALA A 478 -2.45 3.31 -28.64
CA ALA A 478 -1.78 2.02 -28.58
C ALA A 478 -2.81 0.90 -28.61
N ASN A 479 -2.77 0.06 -29.63
CA ASN A 479 -3.48 -1.21 -29.65
C ASN A 479 -2.51 -2.32 -29.22
N PHE A 480 -2.68 -2.82 -27.98
CA PHE A 480 -1.80 -3.84 -27.42
C PHE A 480 -2.10 -5.26 -27.93
N GLU A 481 -3.22 -5.47 -28.63
CA GLU A 481 -3.48 -6.77 -29.29
C GLU A 481 -2.67 -6.86 -30.57
N THR A 482 -2.79 -5.86 -31.44
CA THR A 482 -2.12 -5.81 -32.75
C THR A 482 -0.69 -5.27 -32.69
N GLN A 483 -0.29 -4.72 -31.55
CA GLN A 483 0.99 -4.01 -31.35
C GLN A 483 1.15 -2.81 -32.29
N GLU A 484 0.04 -2.15 -32.61
CA GLU A 484 0.02 -0.97 -33.46
C GLU A 484 -0.05 0.30 -32.61
N PHE A 485 0.92 1.20 -32.81
CA PHE A 485 1.05 2.44 -32.06
C PHE A 485 1.04 3.62 -33.02
N LYS A 486 0.00 4.45 -32.96
CA LYS A 486 -0.26 5.51 -33.95
C LYS A 486 -0.39 6.87 -33.30
N ILE A 487 0.15 7.88 -33.98
CA ILE A 487 -0.20 9.27 -33.71
C ILE A 487 -1.52 9.56 -34.42
N ILE A 488 -2.52 10.02 -33.67
CA ILE A 488 -3.88 10.25 -34.18
C ILE A 488 -4.41 11.64 -33.84
N PRO A 489 -5.33 12.21 -34.63
CA PRO A 489 -6.11 13.37 -34.23
C PRO A 489 -7.23 12.99 -33.24
N VAL A 490 -7.70 13.96 -32.44
CA VAL A 490 -8.76 13.78 -31.40
C VAL A 490 -10.00 13.05 -31.92
N ARG A 491 -10.43 13.34 -33.16
CA ARG A 491 -11.64 12.74 -33.77
C ARG A 491 -11.54 11.23 -34.01
N LEU A 492 -10.34 10.65 -33.98
CA LEU A 492 -10.10 9.22 -34.20
C LEU A 492 -9.87 8.45 -32.90
N ILE A 493 -10.01 9.08 -31.72
CA ILE A 493 -9.92 8.37 -30.44
C ILE A 493 -11.03 7.31 -30.38
N ILE A 494 -10.63 6.05 -30.21
CA ILE A 494 -11.57 4.96 -29.94
C ILE A 494 -11.99 5.08 -28.49
N LYS A 495 -13.30 5.24 -28.26
CA LYS A 495 -13.89 5.28 -26.92
C LYS A 495 -14.38 3.92 -26.45
N GLU A 496 -14.83 3.08 -27.39
CA GLU A 496 -15.34 1.75 -27.11
C GLU A 496 -15.01 0.83 -28.30
N LEU A 497 -14.73 -0.43 -28.01
CA LEU A 497 -14.57 -1.47 -29.03
C LEU A 497 -15.02 -2.81 -28.47
N LYS A 498 -15.94 -3.48 -29.16
CA LYS A 498 -16.49 -4.76 -28.72
C LYS A 498 -15.37 -5.79 -28.50
N GLY A 499 -15.40 -6.45 -27.35
CA GLY A 499 -14.42 -7.47 -26.97
C GLY A 499 -13.05 -6.92 -26.54
N HIS A 500 -12.89 -5.60 -26.44
CA HIS A 500 -11.68 -4.94 -25.96
C HIS A 500 -11.97 -4.13 -24.70
N ARG A 501 -10.93 -3.96 -23.88
CA ARG A 501 -10.88 -2.87 -22.90
C ARG A 501 -10.33 -1.63 -23.59
N VAL A 502 -10.96 -0.49 -23.36
CA VAL A 502 -10.52 0.80 -23.89
C VAL A 502 -10.27 1.74 -22.72
N LEU A 503 -9.07 2.31 -22.68
CA LEU A 503 -8.62 3.25 -21.65
C LEU A 503 -8.14 4.54 -22.32
N ILE A 504 -8.64 5.69 -21.88
CA ILE A 504 -8.18 7.00 -22.32
C ILE A 504 -7.55 7.71 -21.13
N LEU A 505 -6.26 7.99 -21.23
CA LEU A 505 -5.46 8.69 -20.24
C LEU A 505 -5.19 10.12 -20.72
N ARG A 506 -5.94 11.08 -20.19
CA ARG A 506 -5.64 12.51 -20.36
C ARG A 506 -4.62 12.92 -19.32
N VAL A 507 -3.39 13.25 -19.72
CA VAL A 507 -2.26 13.44 -18.78
C VAL A 507 -1.59 14.78 -19.02
N ARG A 508 -1.21 15.49 -17.95
CA ARG A 508 -0.37 16.69 -18.07
C ARG A 508 0.90 16.38 -18.87
N ARG A 509 1.17 17.15 -19.93
CA ARG A 509 2.19 16.80 -20.93
C ARG A 509 3.59 16.58 -20.33
N GLU A 510 3.98 17.44 -19.39
CA GLU A 510 5.32 17.44 -18.78
C GLU A 510 5.49 16.23 -17.84
N ILE A 511 4.39 15.81 -17.22
CA ILE A 511 4.36 14.63 -16.36
C ILE A 511 4.47 13.36 -17.21
N LEU A 512 3.70 13.26 -18.30
CA LEU A 512 3.82 12.13 -19.23
C LEU A 512 5.24 12.00 -19.77
N ALA A 513 5.86 13.12 -20.17
CA ALA A 513 7.25 13.15 -20.62
C ALA A 513 8.23 12.70 -19.52
N CYS A 514 8.05 13.15 -18.28
CA CYS A 514 8.86 12.75 -17.13
C CYS A 514 8.78 11.23 -16.86
N VAL A 515 7.57 10.66 -16.86
CA VAL A 515 7.35 9.23 -16.63
C VAL A 515 8.03 8.40 -17.70
N MET A 516 7.95 8.81 -18.98
CA MET A 516 8.60 8.08 -20.07
C MET A 516 10.13 8.17 -19.98
N ALA A 517 10.66 9.38 -19.79
CA ALA A 517 12.10 9.64 -19.78
C ALA A 517 12.83 8.91 -18.65
N ASN A 518 12.16 8.70 -17.52
CA ASN A 518 12.75 8.07 -16.34
C ASN A 518 12.21 6.65 -16.08
N HIS A 519 11.32 6.14 -16.95
CA HIS A 519 10.63 4.86 -16.76
C HIS A 519 10.02 4.71 -15.35
N LEU A 520 9.32 5.75 -14.91
CA LEU A 520 8.66 5.76 -13.61
C LEU A 520 7.39 4.90 -13.65
N PRO A 521 6.95 4.39 -12.48
CA PRO A 521 5.65 3.74 -12.39
C PRO A 521 4.53 4.63 -12.93
N PHE A 522 3.67 4.09 -13.79
CA PHE A 522 2.53 4.86 -14.31
C PHE A 522 1.55 5.28 -13.20
N GLU A 523 1.49 4.53 -12.11
CA GLU A 523 0.75 4.89 -10.91
C GLU A 523 1.15 6.25 -10.31
N GLU A 524 2.36 6.77 -10.56
CA GLU A 524 2.74 8.12 -10.15
C GLU A 524 1.82 9.19 -10.76
N MET A 525 1.33 8.98 -11.99
CA MET A 525 0.37 9.88 -12.65
C MET A 525 -0.99 9.86 -11.93
N VAL A 526 -1.45 8.66 -11.57
CA VAL A 526 -2.77 8.42 -10.97
C VAL A 526 -2.78 8.90 -9.53
N ARG A 527 -1.80 8.46 -8.73
CA ARG A 527 -1.63 8.86 -7.33
C ARG A 527 -1.32 10.34 -7.17
N GLY A 528 -0.67 10.92 -8.19
CA GLY A 528 -0.38 12.35 -8.24
C GLY A 528 -1.47 13.22 -8.83
N PHE A 529 -2.63 12.67 -9.21
CA PHE A 529 -3.75 13.41 -9.82
C PHE A 529 -3.40 14.10 -11.15
N HIS A 530 -2.33 13.67 -11.81
CA HIS A 530 -1.83 14.22 -13.08
C HIS A 530 -2.55 13.66 -14.29
N CYS A 531 -3.64 12.91 -14.11
CA CYS A 531 -4.44 12.39 -15.20
C CYS A 531 -5.96 12.43 -14.96
N ARG A 532 -6.72 12.34 -16.06
CA ARG A 532 -8.14 12.00 -16.08
C ARG A 532 -8.35 10.76 -16.94
N ILE A 533 -9.19 9.86 -16.44
CA ILE A 533 -9.36 8.51 -16.95
C ILE A 533 -10.80 8.33 -17.42
N GLU A 534 -10.96 7.96 -18.67
CA GLU A 534 -12.19 7.36 -19.22
C GLU A 534 -11.88 5.90 -19.55
N ARG A 535 -12.82 5.00 -19.29
CA ARG A 535 -12.66 3.58 -19.60
C ARG A 535 -13.97 2.93 -20.04
N SER A 536 -13.87 1.95 -20.92
CA SER A 536 -15.00 1.12 -21.36
C SER A 536 -14.54 -0.33 -21.58
N PRO A 537 -15.14 -1.34 -20.93
CA PRO A 537 -16.16 -1.21 -19.88
C PRO A 537 -15.62 -0.54 -18.60
N ASP A 538 -16.50 -0.14 -17.68
CA ASP A 538 -16.11 0.46 -16.40
C ASP A 538 -15.51 -0.58 -15.42
N ALA A 539 -14.30 -1.05 -15.71
CA ALA A 539 -13.59 -2.05 -14.93
C ALA A 539 -12.10 -1.72 -14.83
N TYR A 540 -11.49 -1.96 -13.65
CA TYR A 540 -10.07 -1.67 -13.44
C TYR A 540 -9.16 -2.55 -14.30
N GLU A 541 -8.20 -1.91 -14.97
CA GLU A 541 -7.23 -2.49 -15.91
C GLU A 541 -6.00 -3.06 -15.17
N ALA A 542 -6.22 -4.02 -14.27
CA ALA A 542 -5.20 -4.50 -13.32
C ALA A 542 -3.88 -4.91 -13.99
N ASN A 543 -3.94 -5.64 -15.11
CA ASN A 543 -2.75 -6.11 -15.82
C ASN A 543 -1.94 -4.96 -16.45
N PHE A 544 -2.61 -3.96 -17.01
CA PHE A 544 -1.97 -2.79 -17.58
C PHE A 544 -1.24 -1.99 -16.50
N TRP A 545 -1.95 -1.65 -15.42
CA TRP A 545 -1.38 -0.90 -14.31
C TRP A 545 -0.23 -1.66 -13.64
N HIS A 546 -0.38 -2.98 -13.44
CA HIS A 546 0.69 -3.81 -12.88
C HIS A 546 1.94 -3.82 -13.77
N HIS A 547 1.76 -4.01 -15.08
CA HIS A 547 2.88 -4.06 -16.01
C HIS A 547 3.66 -2.76 -16.05
N PHE A 548 2.98 -1.63 -16.21
CA PHE A 548 3.61 -0.30 -16.33
C PHE A 548 3.96 0.36 -14.99
N SER A 549 3.60 -0.25 -13.86
CA SER A 549 3.96 0.27 -12.53
C SER A 549 4.94 -0.61 -11.76
N HIS A 550 5.13 -1.88 -12.16
CA HIS A 550 6.01 -2.81 -11.44
C HIS A 550 6.97 -3.56 -12.36
N VAL A 551 6.49 -4.06 -13.51
CA VAL A 551 7.29 -4.91 -14.41
C VAL A 551 8.25 -4.08 -15.25
N TYR A 552 7.71 -3.13 -16.02
CA TYR A 552 8.43 -2.27 -16.95
C TYR A 552 8.75 -0.90 -16.35
N ILE A 553 9.56 -0.91 -15.30
CA ILE A 553 10.08 0.30 -14.64
C ILE A 553 11.60 0.24 -14.56
N ALA A 554 12.23 1.41 -14.46
CA ALA A 554 13.65 1.56 -14.13
C ALA A 554 14.64 0.64 -14.90
N PRO A 555 14.57 0.53 -16.24
CA PRO A 555 15.54 -0.26 -17.02
C PRO A 555 16.93 0.40 -17.09
N GLN A 556 17.04 1.66 -16.64
CA GLN A 556 18.27 2.45 -16.60
C GLN A 556 18.33 3.26 -15.30
N PRO A 557 19.53 3.54 -14.75
CA PRO A 557 19.68 4.48 -13.65
C PRO A 557 19.09 5.84 -14.01
N TYR A 558 18.27 6.41 -13.14
CA TYR A 558 17.73 7.74 -13.34
C TYR A 558 17.97 8.57 -12.07
N SER A 559 18.62 9.72 -12.26
CA SER A 559 18.68 10.76 -11.24
C SER A 559 17.65 11.81 -11.60
N ILE A 560 16.45 11.78 -11.02
CA ILE A 560 15.67 13.02 -11.00
C ILE A 560 16.42 13.93 -10.03
N SER A 561 17.32 14.76 -10.57
CA SER A 561 17.99 15.82 -9.82
C SER A 561 16.98 16.91 -9.53
N LEU A 562 16.06 16.62 -8.62
CA LEU A 562 15.20 17.61 -7.99
C LEU A 562 16.14 18.44 -7.13
N LYS A 563 16.57 19.60 -7.65
CA LYS A 563 17.59 20.47 -7.03
C LYS A 563 17.41 20.52 -5.52
N ALA A 564 18.25 19.82 -4.78
CA ALA A 564 18.43 20.08 -3.36
C ALA A 564 19.18 21.42 -3.29
N LYS A 565 18.49 22.48 -2.89
CA LYS A 565 19.14 23.72 -2.46
C LYS A 565 19.17 23.76 -0.95
#